data_AF-A0A519MXG5-F1
#
_entry.id   AF-A0A519MXG5-F1
#
_cell.length_a   1.000
_cell.length_b   1.000
_cell.length_c   1.000
_cell.angle_alpha   90.00
_cell.angle_beta   90.00
_cell.angle_gamma   90.00
#
_symmetry.space_group_name_H-M   'P 1'
#
loop_
_entity.id
_entity.type
_entity.pdbx_description
1 polymer ?
#
loop_
_entity_poly.entity_id
_entity_poly.type
_entity_poly.pdbx_seq_one_letter_code
_entity_poly.pdbx_strand_id
1 'polypeptide(L)'
;MKNTLLLFCLFAGAVGFSQSARSTKLIADNGSGNKPTVSRHTTTETDYKSATEDELLKAVSRANADAKIAIAQELVERKSAKVADLFKSYMTSDEIVKLKLGVIEYESNPASELYVAVAHQKEKAERKKYYERTTKKGLQKELKGMFGRDYDTKWTSVETDACLAKLTAMALADDNVAPRTLNTIFYTSGYKSKNYARVKFFATKYPTAEILATLANFKNPTDIAVLTQYPQASYIAYSVYPHAAFFPTLQMNVDDDYANADFQNAISAYKNADAKTLLSKVCANICNNYALKSERDDKLFQLYSVIEKRNCRLFDSLLKKIDVLLQ
;
A
#
# COMPACT_ATOMS: atom_id res chain seq x y z
N MET A 1 2.10 32.09 36.31
CA MET A 1 1.47 30.82 35.92
C MET A 1 1.29 30.79 34.42
N LYS A 2 2.13 30.03 33.69
CA LYS A 2 1.92 29.54 32.32
C LYS A 2 3.22 28.86 31.89
N ASN A 3 3.29 27.56 32.11
CA ASN A 3 4.44 26.73 31.78
C ASN A 3 3.91 25.32 31.44
N THR A 4 3.20 25.17 30.32
CA THR A 4 2.79 23.86 29.76
C THR A 4 2.06 24.09 28.44
N LEU A 5 2.77 23.98 27.30
CA LEU A 5 2.28 23.44 26.02
C LEU A 5 3.40 23.59 24.98
N LEU A 6 4.40 22.71 25.03
CA LEU A 6 5.43 22.62 23.98
C LEU A 6 6.02 21.21 24.02
N LEU A 7 5.17 20.23 23.71
CA LEU A 7 5.60 18.84 23.53
C LEU A 7 4.67 18.07 22.58
N PHE A 8 4.42 18.60 21.38
CA PHE A 8 3.72 17.85 20.31
C PHE A 8 4.08 18.43 18.94
N CYS A 9 5.37 18.45 18.58
CA CYS A 9 5.83 18.78 17.23
C CYS A 9 7.17 18.09 16.96
N LEU A 10 7.17 16.76 16.85
CA LEU A 10 8.33 15.97 16.38
C LEU A 10 7.85 14.61 15.82
N PHE A 11 7.02 14.65 14.78
CA PHE A 11 6.69 13.47 13.95
C PHE A 11 6.72 13.76 12.43
N ALA A 12 7.18 14.94 12.02
CA ALA A 12 7.37 15.28 10.61
C ALA A 12 8.86 15.28 10.28
N GLY A 13 9.40 14.16 9.81
CA GLY A 13 10.82 14.14 9.42
C GLY A 13 11.48 12.80 9.13
N ALA A 14 10.74 11.77 8.71
CA ALA A 14 11.24 10.60 7.98
C ALA A 14 10.07 9.62 7.73
N VAL A 15 9.06 10.03 6.97
CA VAL A 15 8.00 9.11 6.51
C VAL A 15 8.38 8.65 5.10
N GLY A 16 9.35 7.76 5.04
CA GLY A 16 9.64 6.97 3.84
C GLY A 16 8.66 5.80 3.80
N PHE A 17 7.79 5.78 2.79
CA PHE A 17 7.09 4.61 2.24
C PHE A 17 6.79 3.44 3.19
N SER A 18 5.82 3.61 4.11
CA SER A 18 4.92 2.54 4.57
C SER A 18 3.79 3.11 5.43
N GLN A 19 2.85 3.83 4.79
CA GLN A 19 1.49 3.77 5.32
C GLN A 19 0.99 2.38 5.00
N SER A 20 0.87 1.56 6.04
CA SER A 20 0.27 0.24 6.00
C SER A 20 -1.05 0.27 5.25
N ALA A 21 -1.31 -0.83 4.55
CA ALA A 21 -2.50 -1.14 3.76
C ALA A 21 -3.75 -0.33 4.18
N ARG A 22 -3.99 0.78 3.47
CA ARG A 22 -5.30 1.43 3.50
C ARG A 22 -6.21 0.62 2.59
N SER A 23 -7.20 -0.02 3.22
CA SER A 23 -8.47 -0.52 2.66
C SER A 23 -8.62 -0.35 1.13
N THR A 24 -8.10 -1.31 0.36
CA THR A 24 -8.62 -1.61 -0.96
C THR A 24 -9.82 -2.54 -0.76
N LYS A 25 -10.97 -1.96 -0.40
CA LYS A 25 -12.25 -2.60 -0.68
C LYS A 25 -12.51 -2.46 -2.19
N LEU A 26 -11.68 -3.12 -2.99
CA LEU A 26 -11.87 -3.26 -4.42
C LEU A 26 -12.86 -4.39 -4.61
N ILE A 27 -14.09 -4.02 -4.97
CA ILE A 27 -15.10 -4.92 -5.51
C ILE A 27 -14.50 -5.47 -6.80
N ALA A 28 -13.92 -6.66 -6.74
CA ALA A 28 -13.73 -7.51 -7.90
C ALA A 28 -14.91 -8.47 -7.93
N ASP A 29 -16.04 -8.01 -8.47
CA ASP A 29 -17.11 -8.90 -8.89
C ASP A 29 -17.10 -8.91 -10.42
N ASN A 30 -16.40 -9.90 -10.96
CA ASN A 30 -16.57 -10.40 -12.32
C ASN A 30 -16.07 -11.86 -12.37
N GLY A 31 -16.98 -12.77 -12.01
CA GLY A 31 -17.14 -14.09 -12.63
C GLY A 31 -15.97 -15.07 -12.61
N SER A 32 -15.88 -15.90 -11.58
CA SER A 32 -16.17 -17.35 -11.69
C SER A 32 -16.17 -17.96 -10.28
N GLY A 33 -17.19 -18.77 -9.99
CA GLY A 33 -17.46 -19.25 -8.64
C GLY A 33 -16.39 -20.19 -8.12
N ASN A 34 -15.57 -19.72 -7.18
CA ASN A 34 -14.91 -20.55 -6.19
C ASN A 34 -15.15 -19.94 -4.82
N LYS A 35 -15.92 -20.66 -3.97
CA LYS A 35 -16.17 -20.26 -2.59
C LYS A 35 -14.85 -20.28 -1.80
N PRO A 36 -14.49 -19.21 -1.07
CA PRO A 36 -13.28 -19.22 -0.25
C PRO A 36 -13.45 -20.19 0.94
N THR A 37 -12.55 -21.16 1.04
CA THR A 37 -12.48 -22.09 2.16
C THR A 37 -11.84 -21.39 3.35
N VAL A 38 -12.62 -21.05 4.37
CA VAL A 38 -12.13 -20.45 5.63
C VAL A 38 -11.60 -21.58 6.53
N SER A 39 -10.27 -21.70 6.65
CA SER A 39 -9.62 -22.66 7.54
C SER A 39 -9.36 -22.00 8.90
N ARG A 40 -10.02 -22.47 9.97
CA ARG A 40 -9.69 -22.12 11.37
C ARG A 40 -8.79 -23.23 11.95
N HIS A 41 -7.48 -23.04 11.95
CA HIS A 41 -6.59 -23.79 12.85
C HIS A 41 -5.51 -22.87 13.42
N THR A 42 -5.55 -22.73 14.75
CA THR A 42 -4.63 -21.98 15.58
C THR A 42 -3.39 -22.82 15.89
N THR A 43 -2.40 -22.81 15.01
CA THR A 43 -1.01 -23.12 15.39
C THR A 43 -0.42 -21.81 15.89
N THR A 44 -0.03 -21.74 17.16
CA THR A 44 0.41 -20.49 17.78
C THR A 44 1.77 -20.06 17.24
N GLU A 45 1.91 -18.78 16.92
CA GLU A 45 3.12 -18.10 16.42
C GLU A 45 4.40 -18.44 17.21
N THR A 46 4.26 -18.87 18.47
CA THR A 46 5.34 -19.33 19.36
C THR A 46 6.07 -20.58 18.86
N ASP A 47 5.39 -21.49 18.14
CA ASP A 47 5.95 -22.79 17.74
C ASP A 47 6.94 -22.67 16.58
N TYR A 48 6.78 -21.66 15.73
CA TYR A 48 7.69 -21.44 14.60
C TYR A 48 9.03 -20.80 15.03
N LYS A 49 9.07 -20.14 16.19
CA LYS A 49 10.25 -19.41 16.67
C LYS A 49 11.37 -20.36 17.12
N SER A 50 11.02 -21.50 17.68
CA SER A 50 11.96 -22.53 18.14
C SER A 50 12.30 -23.56 17.06
N ALA A 51 11.46 -23.70 16.03
CA ALA A 51 11.70 -24.63 14.92
C ALA A 51 12.96 -24.25 14.12
N THR A 52 13.68 -25.25 13.62
CA THR A 52 14.80 -25.10 12.66
C THR A 52 14.29 -24.70 11.26
N GLU A 53 15.15 -24.18 10.40
CA GLU A 53 14.74 -23.84 9.01
C GLU A 53 14.20 -25.06 8.25
N ASP A 54 14.81 -26.24 8.43
CA ASP A 54 14.35 -27.47 7.77
C ASP A 54 12.96 -27.92 8.26
N GLU A 55 12.66 -27.75 9.55
CA GLU A 55 11.34 -28.03 10.10
C GLU A 55 10.28 -27.06 9.55
N LEU A 56 10.62 -25.77 9.47
CA LEU A 56 9.76 -24.75 8.87
C LEU A 56 9.46 -25.07 7.40
N LEU A 57 10.49 -25.41 6.61
CA LEU A 57 10.32 -25.75 5.19
C LEU A 57 9.51 -27.03 4.97
N LYS A 58 9.66 -28.04 5.84
CA LYS A 58 8.82 -29.24 5.81
C LYS A 58 7.35 -28.90 6.11
N ALA A 59 7.10 -27.99 7.05
CA ALA A 59 5.75 -27.58 7.43
C ALA A 59 5.02 -26.82 6.32
N VAL A 60 5.71 -26.07 5.46
CA VAL A 60 5.13 -25.31 4.33
C VAL A 60 4.23 -26.17 3.45
N SER A 61 4.66 -27.40 3.13
CA SER A 61 3.94 -28.29 2.21
C SER A 61 2.56 -28.74 2.70
N ARG A 62 2.31 -28.64 4.02
CA ARG A 62 1.07 -29.07 4.68
C ARG A 62 0.33 -27.89 5.32
N ALA A 63 0.89 -26.70 5.24
CA ALA A 63 0.37 -25.49 5.85
C ALA A 63 -0.78 -24.90 5.02
N ASN A 64 -1.77 -24.33 5.71
CA ASN A 64 -2.71 -23.37 5.11
C ASN A 64 -2.01 -22.02 4.87
N ALA A 65 -2.62 -21.08 4.14
CA ALA A 65 -1.94 -19.81 3.87
C ALA A 65 -1.58 -18.98 5.11
N ASP A 66 -2.37 -19.00 6.19
CA ASP A 66 -1.99 -18.32 7.44
C ASP A 66 -0.64 -18.83 7.97
N ALA A 67 -0.49 -20.16 8.05
CA ALA A 67 0.75 -20.78 8.47
C ALA A 67 1.88 -20.55 7.46
N LYS A 68 1.60 -20.56 6.15
CA LYS A 68 2.61 -20.22 5.11
C LYS A 68 3.14 -18.79 5.30
N ILE A 69 2.26 -17.83 5.62
CA ILE A 69 2.63 -16.44 5.88
C ILE A 69 3.52 -16.35 7.13
N ALA A 70 3.10 -16.97 8.24
CA ALA A 70 3.88 -16.96 9.48
C ALA A 70 5.28 -17.59 9.30
N ILE A 71 5.35 -18.73 8.60
CA ILE A 71 6.62 -19.40 8.26
C ILE A 71 7.48 -18.50 7.37
N ALA A 72 6.90 -17.88 6.34
CA ALA A 72 7.64 -17.00 5.44
C ALA A 72 8.22 -15.78 6.18
N GLN A 73 7.43 -15.15 7.06
CA GLN A 73 7.88 -14.03 7.89
C GLN A 73 9.06 -14.44 8.78
N GLU A 74 8.97 -15.58 9.45
CA GLU A 74 10.05 -16.09 10.31
C GLU A 74 11.32 -16.41 9.49
N LEU A 75 11.20 -17.00 8.30
CA LEU A 75 12.34 -17.25 7.40
C LEU A 75 12.98 -15.94 6.90
N VAL A 76 12.18 -14.89 6.64
CA VAL A 76 12.68 -13.56 6.31
C VAL A 76 13.43 -12.95 7.49
N GLU A 77 12.88 -12.98 8.71
CA GLU A 77 13.56 -12.49 9.93
C GLU A 77 14.89 -13.20 10.18
N ARG A 78 14.96 -14.49 9.83
CA ARG A 78 16.20 -15.28 9.91
C ARG A 78 17.20 -14.97 8.81
N LYS A 79 16.80 -14.25 7.76
CA LYS A 79 17.58 -14.03 6.53
C LYS A 79 17.94 -15.35 5.84
N SER A 80 16.98 -16.28 5.79
CA SER A 80 17.18 -17.59 5.17
C SER A 80 17.49 -17.44 3.67
N ALA A 81 18.41 -18.26 3.16
CA ALA A 81 18.72 -18.32 1.73
C ALA A 81 17.53 -18.85 0.88
N LYS A 82 16.51 -19.44 1.52
CA LYS A 82 15.35 -20.07 0.89
C LYS A 82 14.19 -19.13 0.60
N VAL A 83 14.26 -17.86 1.00
CA VAL A 83 13.21 -16.85 0.79
C VAL A 83 12.79 -16.76 -0.69
N ALA A 84 13.75 -16.80 -1.62
CA ALA A 84 13.44 -16.70 -3.05
C ALA A 84 12.75 -17.96 -3.60
N ASP A 85 13.16 -19.15 -3.16
CA ASP A 85 12.52 -20.41 -3.57
C ASP A 85 11.09 -20.48 -3.06
N LEU A 86 10.87 -20.00 -1.82
CA LEU A 86 9.56 -19.94 -1.20
C LEU A 86 8.63 -18.94 -1.91
N PHE A 87 9.15 -17.76 -2.25
CA PHE A 87 8.38 -16.80 -3.04
C PHE A 87 7.96 -17.39 -4.39
N LYS A 88 8.89 -18.07 -5.07
CA LYS A 88 8.62 -18.71 -6.37
C LYS A 88 7.50 -19.76 -6.27
N SER A 89 7.41 -20.52 -5.18
CA SER A 89 6.34 -21.51 -5.00
C SER A 89 4.98 -20.89 -4.66
N TYR A 90 4.96 -19.64 -4.19
CA TYR A 90 3.73 -18.94 -3.81
C TYR A 90 3.21 -17.96 -4.86
N MET A 91 4.07 -17.42 -5.73
CA MET A 91 3.74 -16.25 -6.57
C MET A 91 2.63 -16.48 -7.60
N THR A 92 2.33 -17.74 -7.93
CA THR A 92 1.24 -18.12 -8.84
C THR A 92 -0.03 -18.54 -8.09
N SER A 93 -0.01 -18.52 -6.75
CA SER A 93 -1.14 -18.93 -5.93
C SER A 93 -2.17 -17.81 -5.78
N ASP A 94 -3.42 -18.13 -6.10
CA ASP A 94 -4.59 -17.29 -5.85
C ASP A 94 -5.20 -17.53 -4.45
N GLU A 95 -4.48 -18.22 -3.54
CA GLU A 95 -4.93 -18.44 -2.17
C GLU A 95 -5.06 -17.09 -1.43
N ILE A 96 -6.28 -16.74 -1.02
CA ILE A 96 -6.58 -15.49 -0.31
C ILE A 96 -6.67 -15.75 1.19
N VAL A 97 -6.00 -14.90 1.95
CA VAL A 97 -6.09 -14.82 3.41
C VAL A 97 -6.66 -13.47 3.81
N LYS A 98 -7.54 -13.49 4.82
CA LYS A 98 -8.01 -12.28 5.49
C LYS A 98 -7.14 -12.02 6.70
N LEU A 99 -6.33 -10.97 6.63
CA LEU A 99 -5.44 -10.53 7.69
C LEU A 99 -6.05 -9.33 8.41
N LYS A 100 -5.65 -9.13 9.66
CA LYS A 100 -6.13 -8.03 10.50
C LYS A 100 -4.95 -7.24 11.06
N LEU A 101 -4.93 -5.95 10.77
CA LEU A 101 -3.99 -4.99 11.34
C LEU A 101 -4.77 -3.98 12.21
N GLY A 102 -4.77 -4.22 13.53
CA GLY A 102 -5.60 -3.45 14.45
C GLY A 102 -7.09 -3.66 14.18
N VAL A 103 -7.80 -2.60 13.77
CA VAL A 103 -9.22 -2.65 13.39
C VAL A 103 -9.44 -2.83 11.88
N ILE A 104 -8.37 -2.83 11.09
CA ILE A 104 -8.44 -2.91 9.62
C ILE A 104 -8.28 -4.37 9.21
N GLU A 105 -9.25 -4.87 8.44
CA GLU A 105 -9.16 -6.16 7.76
C GLU A 105 -8.79 -5.94 6.30
N TYR A 106 -7.90 -6.78 5.78
CA TYR A 106 -7.47 -6.74 4.38
C TYR A 106 -7.20 -8.15 3.84
N GLU A 107 -7.27 -8.28 2.52
CA GLU A 107 -7.04 -9.54 1.82
C GLU A 107 -5.64 -9.57 1.21
N SER A 108 -4.92 -10.67 1.45
CA SER A 108 -3.55 -10.88 0.95
C SER A 108 -3.35 -12.31 0.45
N ASN A 109 -2.16 -12.63 -0.03
CA ASN A 109 -1.72 -13.99 -0.31
C ASN A 109 -0.29 -14.23 0.24
N PRO A 110 0.16 -15.48 0.39
CA PRO A 110 1.48 -15.78 0.95
C PRO A 110 2.66 -15.11 0.23
N ALA A 111 2.60 -14.96 -1.10
CA ALA A 111 3.66 -14.30 -1.86
C ALA A 111 3.72 -12.80 -1.58
N SER A 112 2.57 -12.13 -1.52
CA SER A 112 2.45 -10.71 -1.18
C SER A 112 3.00 -10.44 0.23
N GLU A 113 2.60 -11.22 1.23
CA GLU A 113 3.08 -11.05 2.60
C GLU A 113 4.58 -11.33 2.74
N LEU A 114 5.12 -12.34 2.03
CA LEU A 114 6.56 -12.59 2.00
C LEU A 114 7.30 -11.38 1.40
N TYR A 115 6.81 -10.83 0.29
CA TYR A 115 7.41 -9.66 -0.34
C TYR A 115 7.39 -8.44 0.59
N VAL A 116 6.26 -8.18 1.25
CA VAL A 116 6.12 -7.11 2.26
C VAL A 116 7.05 -7.35 3.45
N ALA A 117 7.17 -8.58 3.94
CA ALA A 117 8.06 -8.91 5.04
C ALA A 117 9.53 -8.58 4.71
N VAL A 118 9.97 -8.85 3.47
CA VAL A 118 11.31 -8.44 3.00
C VAL A 118 11.41 -6.91 2.94
N ALA A 119 10.41 -6.23 2.36
CA ALA A 119 10.42 -4.77 2.28
C ALA A 119 10.48 -4.09 3.65
N HIS A 120 9.75 -4.60 4.64
CA HIS A 120 9.74 -4.09 6.01
C HIS A 120 11.11 -4.17 6.68
N GLN A 121 12.00 -5.08 6.27
CA GLN A 121 13.38 -5.14 6.80
C GLN A 121 14.17 -3.86 6.51
N LYS A 122 13.93 -3.22 5.36
CA LYS A 122 14.56 -1.94 5.02
C LYS A 122 14.11 -0.84 5.98
N GLU A 123 12.82 -0.77 6.26
CA GLU A 123 12.25 0.19 7.20
C GLU A 123 12.78 -0.01 8.61
N LYS A 124 12.91 -1.26 9.07
CA LYS A 124 13.56 -1.59 10.36
C LYS A 124 14.98 -1.05 10.41
N ALA A 125 15.77 -1.29 9.36
CA ALA A 125 17.16 -0.80 9.27
C ALA A 125 17.24 0.73 9.29
N GLU A 126 16.36 1.43 8.55
CA GLU A 126 16.31 2.89 8.48
C GLU A 126 15.84 3.51 9.80
N ARG A 127 14.81 2.94 10.42
CA ARG A 127 14.28 3.37 11.73
C ARG A 127 15.34 3.24 12.82
N LYS A 128 16.06 2.11 12.85
CA LYS A 128 17.17 1.90 13.79
C LYS A 128 18.25 2.97 13.61
N LYS A 129 18.71 3.20 12.38
CA LYS A 129 19.70 4.26 12.07
C LYS A 129 19.22 5.65 12.50
N TYR A 130 17.93 5.95 12.29
CA TYR A 130 17.34 7.21 12.73
C TYR A 130 17.47 7.38 14.25
N TYR A 131 16.99 6.41 15.03
CA TYR A 131 17.04 6.51 16.50
C TYR A 131 18.46 6.47 17.07
N GLU A 132 19.36 5.70 16.44
CA GLU A 132 20.79 5.72 16.81
C GLU A 132 21.40 7.11 16.65
N ARG A 133 20.94 7.89 15.66
CA ARG A 133 21.42 9.25 15.39
C ARG A 133 20.71 10.32 16.22
N THR A 134 19.40 10.20 16.43
CA THR A 134 18.58 11.30 16.99
C THR A 134 18.33 11.18 18.49
N THR A 135 18.67 10.05 19.10
CA THR A 135 18.20 9.71 20.45
C THR A 135 19.35 9.35 21.38
N LYS A 136 19.31 9.84 22.63
CA LYS A 136 20.29 9.50 23.67
C LYS A 136 20.26 7.99 23.96
N LYS A 137 21.42 7.39 24.29
CA LYS A 137 21.57 5.94 24.55
C LYS A 137 20.53 5.34 25.53
N GLY A 138 20.13 6.09 26.56
CA GLY A 138 19.11 5.64 27.52
C GLY A 138 17.75 5.35 26.87
N LEU A 139 17.27 6.27 26.03
CA LEU A 139 16.00 6.10 25.31
C LEU A 139 16.09 4.99 24.24
N GLN A 140 17.28 4.71 23.68
CA GLN A 140 17.43 3.62 22.70
C GLN A 140 17.09 2.25 23.32
N LYS A 141 17.39 2.05 24.62
CA LYS A 141 17.00 0.83 25.35
C LYS A 141 15.49 0.73 25.51
N GLU A 142 14.81 1.85 25.80
CA GLU A 142 13.36 1.91 25.92
C GLU A 142 12.68 1.67 24.57
N LEU A 143 13.19 2.27 23.49
CA LEU A 143 12.71 2.04 22.12
C LEU A 143 12.87 0.57 21.72
N LYS A 144 14.01 -0.05 22.03
CA LYS A 144 14.20 -1.49 21.81
C LYS A 144 13.21 -2.34 22.64
N GLY A 145 12.89 -1.92 23.86
CA GLY A 145 11.84 -2.54 24.67
C GLY A 145 10.45 -2.42 24.06
N MET A 146 10.09 -1.25 23.52
CA MET A 146 8.79 -0.99 22.89
C MET A 146 8.62 -1.72 21.55
N PHE A 147 9.63 -1.69 20.69
CA PHE A 147 9.56 -2.30 19.35
C PHE A 147 9.91 -3.79 19.35
N GLY A 148 10.58 -4.31 20.39
CA GLY A 148 10.93 -5.72 20.50
C GLY A 148 11.71 -6.23 19.27
N ARG A 149 11.21 -7.30 18.63
CA ARG A 149 11.80 -7.87 17.41
C ARG A 149 11.70 -6.95 16.19
N ASP A 150 10.84 -5.95 16.22
CA ASP A 150 10.72 -4.97 15.14
C ASP A 150 11.75 -3.83 15.24
N TYR A 151 12.57 -3.82 16.30
CA TYR A 151 13.66 -2.86 16.44
C TYR A 151 14.91 -3.25 15.63
N ASP A 152 15.28 -4.52 15.69
CA ASP A 152 16.50 -5.04 15.08
C ASP A 152 16.18 -5.78 13.78
N THR A 153 17.12 -5.80 12.86
CA THR A 153 17.06 -6.60 11.63
C THR A 153 18.44 -7.16 11.30
N LYS A 154 18.45 -8.36 10.71
CA LYS A 154 19.68 -9.00 10.17
C LYS A 154 20.01 -8.51 8.75
N TRP A 155 19.13 -7.72 8.15
CA TRP A 155 19.24 -7.24 6.80
C TRP A 155 19.88 -5.85 6.77
N THR A 156 20.75 -5.63 5.79
CA THR A 156 21.12 -4.29 5.37
C THR A 156 20.15 -3.79 4.29
N SER A 157 20.03 -2.47 4.12
CA SER A 157 19.21 -1.88 3.06
C SER A 157 19.61 -2.39 1.66
N VAL A 158 20.91 -2.60 1.40
CA VAL A 158 21.43 -3.11 0.13
C VAL A 158 20.98 -4.55 -0.13
N GLU A 159 21.01 -5.40 0.90
CA GLU A 159 20.58 -6.80 0.78
C GLU A 159 19.07 -6.91 0.61
N THR A 160 18.30 -6.07 1.31
CA THR A 160 16.86 -5.99 1.10
C THR A 160 16.54 -5.57 -0.35
N ASP A 161 17.16 -4.51 -0.85
CA ASP A 161 16.94 -4.04 -2.22
C ASP A 161 17.33 -5.11 -3.26
N ALA A 162 18.44 -5.83 -3.05
CA ALA A 162 18.85 -6.92 -3.92
C ALA A 162 17.86 -8.10 -3.89
N CYS A 163 17.33 -8.45 -2.71
CA CYS A 163 16.32 -9.50 -2.57
C CYS A 163 15.02 -9.10 -3.28
N LEU A 164 14.49 -7.90 -3.02
CA LEU A 164 13.28 -7.40 -3.67
C LEU A 164 13.43 -7.33 -5.20
N ALA A 165 14.60 -6.92 -5.70
CA ALA A 165 14.90 -6.92 -7.13
C ALA A 165 14.86 -8.35 -7.72
N LYS A 166 15.40 -9.33 -7.00
CA LYS A 166 15.34 -10.76 -7.40
C LYS A 166 13.90 -11.28 -7.41
N LEU A 167 13.11 -11.03 -6.36
CA LEU A 167 11.72 -11.47 -6.29
C LEU A 167 10.86 -10.81 -7.39
N THR A 168 11.06 -9.51 -7.61
CA THR A 168 10.39 -8.77 -8.70
C THR A 168 10.73 -9.36 -10.07
N ALA A 169 12.01 -9.67 -10.31
CA ALA A 169 12.43 -10.28 -11.58
C ALA A 169 11.78 -11.66 -11.80
N MET A 170 11.65 -12.48 -10.75
CA MET A 170 10.95 -13.77 -10.82
C MET A 170 9.48 -13.59 -11.18
N ALA A 171 8.76 -12.74 -10.46
CA ALA A 171 7.35 -12.48 -10.69
C ALA A 171 7.09 -11.91 -12.09
N LEU A 172 7.91 -10.95 -12.55
CA LEU A 172 7.75 -10.36 -13.87
C LEU A 172 8.13 -11.30 -15.00
N ALA A 173 8.91 -12.36 -14.76
CA ALA A 173 9.26 -13.35 -15.78
C ALA A 173 8.18 -14.43 -15.99
N ASP A 174 7.22 -14.55 -15.07
CA ASP A 174 6.17 -15.58 -15.11
C ASP A 174 4.85 -14.98 -15.61
N ASP A 175 4.21 -15.63 -16.59
CA ASP A 175 2.93 -15.16 -17.13
C ASP A 175 1.75 -15.46 -16.20
N ASN A 176 1.90 -16.42 -15.29
CA ASN A 176 0.87 -16.93 -14.38
C ASN A 176 1.01 -16.40 -12.95
N VAL A 177 1.84 -15.38 -12.75
CA VAL A 177 1.88 -14.67 -11.47
C VAL A 177 0.48 -14.15 -11.11
N ALA A 178 0.10 -14.33 -9.85
CA ALA A 178 -1.17 -13.86 -9.33
C ALA A 178 -1.23 -12.32 -9.35
N PRO A 179 -2.36 -11.70 -9.74
CA PRO A 179 -2.47 -10.25 -9.83
C PRO A 179 -2.24 -9.56 -8.49
N ARG A 180 -2.64 -10.18 -7.38
CA ARG A 180 -2.42 -9.64 -6.02
C ARG A 180 -0.93 -9.52 -5.68
N THR A 181 -0.11 -10.48 -6.12
CA THR A 181 1.34 -10.44 -5.95
C THR A 181 1.96 -9.31 -6.77
N LEU A 182 1.49 -9.10 -8.00
CA LEU A 182 1.91 -7.95 -8.81
C LEU A 182 1.49 -6.61 -8.18
N ASN A 183 0.25 -6.52 -7.68
CA ASN A 183 -0.25 -5.31 -7.00
C ASN A 183 0.67 -4.93 -5.83
N THR A 184 1.05 -5.90 -5.00
CA THR A 184 1.96 -5.68 -3.88
C THR A 184 3.34 -5.21 -4.36
N ILE A 185 3.94 -5.89 -5.34
CA ILE A 185 5.25 -5.50 -5.89
C ILE A 185 5.23 -4.05 -6.39
N PHE A 186 4.21 -3.71 -7.18
CA PHE A 186 4.05 -2.40 -7.78
C PHE A 186 3.71 -1.32 -6.76
N TYR A 187 2.88 -1.60 -5.76
CA TYR A 187 2.61 -0.68 -4.67
C TYR A 187 3.87 -0.37 -3.87
N THR A 188 4.60 -1.40 -3.44
CA THR A 188 5.85 -1.25 -2.67
C THR A 188 6.95 -0.52 -3.46
N SER A 189 6.98 -0.64 -4.79
CA SER A 189 7.92 0.11 -5.62
C SER A 189 7.50 1.56 -5.90
N GLY A 190 6.34 2.00 -5.39
CA GLY A 190 5.77 3.31 -5.70
C GLY A 190 5.38 3.43 -7.17
N TYR A 191 4.85 2.35 -7.75
CA TYR A 191 4.43 2.20 -9.14
C TYR A 191 5.57 2.34 -10.16
N LYS A 192 6.82 2.15 -9.72
CA LYS A 192 8.00 2.23 -10.59
C LYS A 192 8.39 0.84 -11.07
N SER A 193 8.66 0.73 -12.36
CA SER A 193 9.22 -0.46 -12.99
C SER A 193 10.14 -0.05 -14.13
N LYS A 194 11.14 -0.89 -14.44
CA LYS A 194 12.00 -0.72 -15.62
C LYS A 194 11.49 -1.53 -16.82
N ASN A 195 10.56 -2.47 -16.61
CA ASN A 195 10.14 -3.42 -17.63
C ASN A 195 8.78 -3.05 -18.21
N TYR A 196 8.76 -2.06 -19.10
CA TYR A 196 7.55 -1.55 -19.75
C TYR A 196 6.72 -2.66 -20.42
N ALA A 197 7.38 -3.51 -21.21
CA ALA A 197 6.70 -4.57 -21.97
C ALA A 197 5.94 -5.55 -21.06
N ARG A 198 6.56 -5.97 -19.94
CA ARG A 198 5.90 -6.84 -18.96
C ARG A 198 4.77 -6.15 -18.22
N VAL A 199 4.95 -4.89 -17.83
CA VAL A 199 3.87 -4.10 -17.19
C VAL A 199 2.68 -3.95 -18.15
N LYS A 200 2.92 -3.65 -19.43
CA LYS A 200 1.85 -3.54 -20.45
C LYS A 200 1.12 -4.85 -20.69
N PHE A 201 1.85 -5.96 -20.74
CA PHE A 201 1.27 -7.31 -20.80
C PHE A 201 0.32 -7.53 -19.61
N PHE A 202 0.78 -7.30 -18.39
CA PHE A 202 -0.05 -7.49 -17.20
C PHE A 202 -1.20 -6.50 -17.09
N ALA A 203 -1.04 -5.24 -17.51
CA ALA A 203 -2.14 -4.27 -17.52
C ALA A 203 -3.29 -4.69 -18.45
N THR A 204 -2.96 -5.40 -19.53
CA THR A 204 -3.96 -5.97 -20.44
C THR A 204 -4.60 -7.23 -19.86
N LYS A 205 -3.79 -8.07 -19.18
CA LYS A 205 -4.26 -9.33 -18.58
C LYS A 205 -5.07 -9.13 -17.29
N TYR A 206 -4.63 -8.20 -16.44
CA TYR A 206 -5.13 -7.91 -15.10
C TYR A 206 -5.18 -6.38 -14.89
N PRO A 207 -6.23 -5.69 -15.36
CA PRO A 207 -6.33 -4.23 -15.27
C PRO A 207 -6.69 -3.75 -13.84
N THR A 208 -5.86 -4.09 -12.85
CA THR A 208 -5.99 -3.63 -11.47
C THR A 208 -5.42 -2.23 -11.29
N ALA A 209 -5.79 -1.55 -10.20
CA ALA A 209 -5.38 -0.17 -9.97
C ALA A 209 -3.85 0.01 -9.90
N GLU A 210 -3.14 -0.87 -9.20
CA GLU A 210 -1.69 -0.82 -9.04
C GLU A 210 -0.94 -1.14 -10.35
N ILE A 211 -1.46 -2.08 -11.14
CA ILE A 211 -0.88 -2.46 -12.44
C ILE A 211 -1.06 -1.32 -13.44
N LEU A 212 -2.27 -0.74 -13.53
CA LEU A 212 -2.56 0.41 -14.39
C LEU A 212 -1.77 1.65 -13.96
N ALA A 213 -1.61 1.87 -12.65
CA ALA A 213 -0.78 2.96 -12.13
C ALA A 213 0.70 2.79 -12.52
N THR A 214 1.19 1.56 -12.50
CA THR A 214 2.57 1.25 -12.94
C THR A 214 2.74 1.46 -14.43
N LEU A 215 1.73 1.12 -15.25
CA LEU A 215 1.74 1.42 -16.68
C LEU A 215 1.75 2.95 -16.91
N ALA A 216 0.90 3.68 -16.20
CA ALA A 216 0.82 5.14 -16.29
C ALA A 216 2.12 5.84 -15.89
N ASN A 217 2.92 5.26 -14.99
CA ASN A 217 4.20 5.81 -14.58
C ASN A 217 5.21 5.93 -15.74
N PHE A 218 5.04 5.17 -16.83
CA PHE A 218 5.84 5.32 -18.05
C PHE A 218 5.43 6.53 -18.92
N LYS A 219 4.25 7.12 -18.67
CA LYS A 219 3.73 8.31 -19.36
C LYS A 219 3.71 8.18 -20.89
N ASN A 220 3.47 6.98 -21.40
CA ASN A 220 3.40 6.72 -22.83
C ASN A 220 2.00 7.09 -23.36
N PRO A 221 1.88 8.04 -24.32
CA PRO A 221 0.57 8.46 -24.85
C PRO A 221 -0.23 7.32 -25.49
N THR A 222 0.43 6.29 -26.00
CA THR A 222 -0.26 5.13 -26.62
C THR A 222 -1.04 4.28 -25.61
N ASP A 223 -0.77 4.42 -24.32
CA ASP A 223 -1.46 3.68 -23.26
C ASP A 223 -2.69 4.42 -22.73
N ILE A 224 -2.95 5.66 -23.17
CA ILE A 224 -4.13 6.45 -22.77
C ILE A 224 -5.41 5.65 -22.97
N ALA A 225 -5.56 4.98 -24.12
CA ALA A 225 -6.75 4.18 -24.44
C ALA A 225 -7.00 3.06 -23.43
N VAL A 226 -5.95 2.33 -23.05
CA VAL A 226 -6.03 1.24 -22.04
C VAL A 226 -6.40 1.81 -20.67
N LEU A 227 -5.79 2.94 -20.29
CA LEU A 227 -6.08 3.58 -19.00
C LEU A 227 -7.52 4.12 -18.94
N THR A 228 -8.08 4.60 -20.05
CA THR A 228 -9.48 5.08 -20.09
C THR A 228 -10.52 3.96 -20.10
N GLN A 229 -10.14 2.73 -20.48
CA GLN A 229 -11.06 1.60 -20.56
C GLN A 229 -11.57 1.13 -19.19
N TYR A 230 -10.80 1.38 -18.12
CA TYR A 230 -11.09 0.92 -16.76
C TYR A 230 -11.16 2.09 -15.77
N PRO A 231 -12.13 3.01 -15.92
CA PRO A 231 -12.10 4.33 -15.29
C PRO A 231 -11.96 4.30 -13.76
N GLN A 232 -12.68 3.41 -13.06
CA GLN A 232 -12.62 3.29 -11.61
C GLN A 232 -11.30 2.68 -11.11
N ALA A 233 -10.74 1.71 -11.83
CA ALA A 233 -9.42 1.14 -11.50
C ALA A 233 -8.28 2.13 -11.83
N SER A 234 -8.50 3.05 -12.76
CA SER A 234 -7.47 3.98 -13.25
C SER A 234 -7.30 5.24 -12.40
N TYR A 235 -8.04 5.46 -11.31
CA TYR A 235 -7.86 6.69 -10.51
C TYR A 235 -6.43 6.86 -9.97
N ILE A 236 -5.80 5.78 -9.51
CA ILE A 236 -4.39 5.82 -9.12
C ILE A 236 -3.53 6.18 -10.35
N ALA A 237 -3.79 5.58 -11.51
CA ALA A 237 -3.08 5.87 -12.75
C ALA A 237 -3.20 7.34 -13.19
N TYR A 238 -4.38 7.93 -13.12
CA TYR A 238 -4.62 9.35 -13.43
C TYR A 238 -3.86 10.27 -12.46
N SER A 239 -3.69 9.83 -11.20
CA SER A 239 -2.94 10.57 -10.20
C SER A 239 -1.42 10.53 -10.44
N VAL A 240 -0.92 9.44 -11.04
CA VAL A 240 0.50 9.22 -11.40
C VAL A 240 0.83 9.95 -12.71
N TYR A 241 -0.08 9.94 -13.67
CA TYR A 241 0.04 10.59 -14.97
C TYR A 241 -1.21 11.44 -15.27
N PRO A 242 -1.29 12.68 -14.75
CA PRO A 242 -2.45 13.55 -14.95
C PRO A 242 -2.47 14.12 -16.38
N HIS A 243 -2.96 13.32 -17.33
CA HIS A 243 -3.10 13.70 -18.74
C HIS A 243 -4.50 14.27 -19.02
N ALA A 244 -4.60 15.32 -19.84
CA ALA A 244 -5.85 16.03 -20.13
C ALA A 244 -7.01 15.11 -20.58
N ALA A 245 -6.69 14.02 -21.30
CA ALA A 245 -7.67 13.04 -21.77
C ALA A 245 -8.44 12.33 -20.64
N PHE A 246 -7.90 12.26 -19.41
CA PHE A 246 -8.58 11.59 -18.29
C PHE A 246 -9.51 12.54 -17.51
N PHE A 247 -9.33 13.86 -17.65
CA PHE A 247 -10.08 14.84 -16.88
C PHE A 247 -11.60 14.80 -17.11
N PRO A 248 -12.12 14.60 -18.35
CA PRO A 248 -13.55 14.44 -18.58
C PRO A 248 -14.18 13.30 -17.77
N THR A 249 -13.47 12.18 -17.60
CA THR A 249 -13.94 11.07 -16.76
C THR A 249 -14.07 11.50 -15.30
N LEU A 250 -13.10 12.26 -14.78
CA LEU A 250 -13.18 12.80 -13.41
C LEU A 250 -14.34 13.76 -13.24
N GLN A 251 -14.63 14.59 -14.25
CA GLN A 251 -15.77 15.51 -14.20
C GLN A 251 -17.11 14.76 -14.19
N MET A 252 -17.22 13.71 -15.01
CA MET A 252 -18.44 12.90 -15.11
C MET A 252 -18.75 12.14 -13.82
N ASN A 253 -17.73 11.64 -13.11
CA ASN A 253 -17.91 10.76 -11.95
C ASN A 253 -17.84 11.50 -10.60
N VAL A 254 -17.72 12.82 -10.57
CA VAL A 254 -17.53 13.61 -9.34
C VAL A 254 -18.68 13.47 -8.34
N ASP A 255 -19.89 13.16 -8.81
CA ASP A 255 -21.07 13.00 -7.95
C ASP A 255 -21.18 11.60 -7.36
N ASP A 256 -20.62 10.59 -8.03
CA ASP A 256 -20.70 9.19 -7.62
C ASP A 256 -19.48 8.77 -6.78
N ASP A 257 -18.28 9.24 -7.16
CA ASP A 257 -17.01 8.78 -6.59
C ASP A 257 -16.37 9.78 -5.61
N TYR A 258 -17.09 10.83 -5.21
CA TYR A 258 -16.56 11.88 -4.31
C TYR A 258 -15.96 11.35 -3.00
N ALA A 259 -16.44 10.21 -2.48
CA ALA A 259 -15.97 9.60 -1.24
C ALA A 259 -14.75 8.67 -1.41
N ASN A 260 -14.31 8.43 -2.66
CA ASN A 260 -13.17 7.59 -2.98
C ASN A 260 -11.87 8.39 -2.90
N ALA A 261 -10.91 7.91 -2.10
CA ALA A 261 -9.64 8.62 -1.88
C ALA A 261 -8.75 8.67 -3.13
N ASP A 262 -8.73 7.61 -3.94
CA ASP A 262 -7.95 7.57 -5.18
C ASP A 262 -8.53 8.52 -6.22
N PHE A 263 -9.87 8.64 -6.27
CA PHE A 263 -10.55 9.63 -7.10
C PHE A 263 -10.18 11.07 -6.69
N GLN A 264 -10.27 11.39 -5.40
CA GLN A 264 -9.83 12.69 -4.85
C GLN A 264 -8.35 12.95 -5.18
N ASN A 265 -7.52 11.92 -5.07
CA ASN A 265 -6.10 12.01 -5.36
C ASN A 265 -5.81 12.22 -6.86
N ALA A 266 -6.62 11.64 -7.74
CA ALA A 266 -6.57 11.85 -9.18
C ALA A 266 -6.89 13.30 -9.55
N ILE A 267 -7.95 13.88 -8.98
CA ILE A 267 -8.31 15.29 -9.22
C ILE A 267 -7.20 16.21 -8.74
N SER A 268 -6.71 16.03 -7.51
CA SER A 268 -5.70 16.91 -6.92
C SER A 268 -4.34 16.89 -7.65
N ALA A 269 -4.07 15.86 -8.46
CA ALA A 269 -2.85 15.74 -9.25
C ALA A 269 -2.71 16.80 -10.36
N TYR A 270 -3.82 17.34 -10.88
CA TYR A 270 -3.81 18.29 -12.01
C TYR A 270 -3.35 19.71 -11.64
N LYS A 271 -3.42 20.09 -10.36
CA LYS A 271 -2.91 21.37 -9.84
C LYS A 271 -3.31 22.61 -10.67
N ASN A 272 -4.57 22.67 -11.10
CA ASN A 272 -5.13 23.77 -11.89
C ASN A 272 -6.48 24.26 -11.30
N ALA A 273 -7.04 25.31 -11.89
CA ALA A 273 -8.29 25.93 -11.42
C ALA A 273 -9.49 24.97 -11.51
N ASP A 274 -9.59 24.18 -12.59
CA ASP A 274 -10.69 23.24 -12.79
C ASP A 274 -10.66 22.13 -11.74
N ALA A 275 -9.47 21.61 -11.42
CA ALA A 275 -9.29 20.64 -10.33
C ALA A 275 -9.70 21.23 -8.97
N LYS A 276 -9.39 22.51 -8.71
CA LYS A 276 -9.84 23.19 -7.49
C LYS A 276 -11.37 23.26 -7.40
N THR A 277 -12.03 23.58 -8.51
CA THR A 277 -13.49 23.61 -8.60
C THR A 277 -14.06 22.22 -8.33
N LEU A 278 -13.48 21.19 -8.93
CA LEU A 278 -13.94 19.80 -8.76
C LEU A 278 -13.72 19.29 -7.32
N LEU A 279 -12.59 19.60 -6.69
CA LEU A 279 -12.35 19.32 -5.27
C LEU A 279 -13.31 20.09 -4.34
N SER A 280 -13.69 21.31 -4.72
CA SER A 280 -14.69 22.09 -3.98
C SER A 280 -16.08 21.43 -4.08
N LYS A 281 -16.40 20.85 -5.24
CA LYS A 281 -17.62 20.05 -5.44
C LYS A 281 -17.59 18.76 -4.61
N VAL A 282 -16.46 18.05 -4.58
CA VAL A 282 -16.26 16.89 -3.68
C VAL A 282 -16.51 17.28 -2.22
N CYS A 283 -15.92 18.38 -1.74
CA CYS A 283 -16.13 18.90 -0.39
C CYS A 283 -17.63 19.14 -0.11
N ALA A 284 -18.35 19.77 -1.03
CA ALA A 284 -19.79 19.99 -0.92
C ALA A 284 -20.59 18.67 -0.89
N ASN A 285 -20.25 17.71 -1.76
CA ASN A 285 -20.90 16.39 -1.80
C ASN A 285 -20.69 15.62 -0.48
N ILE A 286 -19.51 15.73 0.14
CA ILE A 286 -19.27 15.17 1.49
C ILE A 286 -20.21 15.83 2.51
N CYS A 287 -20.29 17.17 2.53
CA CYS A 287 -21.16 17.88 3.49
C CYS A 287 -22.65 17.55 3.32
N ASN A 288 -23.10 17.33 2.09
CA ASN A 288 -24.51 17.11 1.78
C ASN A 288 -24.98 15.67 2.00
N ASN A 289 -24.09 14.68 1.83
CA ASN A 289 -24.47 13.27 1.82
C ASN A 289 -24.14 12.51 3.12
N TYR A 290 -23.32 13.09 4.01
CA TYR A 290 -23.01 12.50 5.32
C TYR A 290 -23.67 13.31 6.44
N ALA A 291 -24.83 12.83 6.89
CA ALA A 291 -25.63 13.49 7.93
C ALA A 291 -25.00 13.40 9.34
N LEU A 292 -24.29 12.30 9.63
CA LEU A 292 -23.60 12.12 10.90
C LEU A 292 -22.28 12.91 10.91
N LYS A 293 -22.10 13.79 11.91
CA LYS A 293 -20.90 14.63 12.04
C LYS A 293 -19.62 13.79 11.99
N SER A 294 -19.54 12.68 12.72
CA SER A 294 -18.35 11.83 12.76
C SER A 294 -17.96 11.28 11.37
N GLU A 295 -18.93 10.75 10.61
CA GLU A 295 -18.66 10.19 9.28
C GLU A 295 -18.26 11.27 8.28
N ARG A 296 -18.94 12.42 8.34
CA ARG A 296 -18.62 13.57 7.51
C ARG A 296 -17.21 14.09 7.79
N ASP A 297 -16.87 14.25 9.07
CA ASP A 297 -15.58 14.79 9.49
C ASP A 297 -14.44 13.82 9.13
N ASP A 298 -14.64 12.51 9.23
CA ASP A 298 -13.70 11.50 8.75
C ASP A 298 -13.42 11.65 7.24
N LYS A 299 -14.47 11.88 6.43
CA LYS A 299 -14.36 12.09 4.99
C LYS A 299 -13.71 13.43 4.64
N LEU A 300 -14.04 14.49 5.37
CA LEU A 300 -13.40 15.80 5.22
C LEU A 300 -11.91 15.73 5.59
N PHE A 301 -11.55 15.01 6.65
CA PHE A 301 -10.16 14.80 7.05
C PHE A 301 -9.38 14.00 6.00
N GLN A 302 -10.01 13.00 5.39
CA GLN A 302 -9.45 12.27 4.25
C GLN A 302 -9.17 13.21 3.06
N LEU A 303 -10.14 14.03 2.67
CA LEU A 303 -9.99 15.02 1.59
C LEU A 303 -8.88 16.04 1.91
N TYR A 304 -8.86 16.58 3.13
CA TYR A 304 -7.82 17.48 3.62
C TYR A 304 -6.44 16.86 3.43
N SER A 305 -6.26 15.63 3.92
CA SER A 305 -5.00 14.89 3.83
C SER A 305 -4.54 14.68 2.38
N VAL A 306 -5.48 14.43 1.45
CA VAL A 306 -5.17 14.28 0.01
C VAL A 306 -4.69 15.60 -0.57
N ILE A 307 -5.38 16.70 -0.30
CA ILE A 307 -5.06 18.03 -0.83
C ILE A 307 -3.73 18.54 -0.27
N GLU A 308 -3.53 18.42 1.04
CA GLU A 308 -2.33 18.87 1.75
C GLU A 308 -1.08 18.16 1.21
N LYS A 309 -1.14 16.83 1.02
CA LYS A 309 -0.04 16.03 0.44
C LYS A 309 0.42 16.52 -0.94
N ARG A 310 -0.44 17.20 -1.71
CA ARG A 310 -0.06 17.76 -3.03
C ARG A 310 0.78 19.02 -2.94
N ASN A 311 0.75 19.72 -1.79
CA ASN A 311 1.48 20.95 -1.53
C ASN A 311 1.31 21.98 -2.67
N CYS A 312 0.06 22.34 -2.99
CA CYS A 312 -0.29 23.25 -4.08
C CYS A 312 -1.04 24.47 -3.55
N ARG A 313 -0.42 25.66 -3.66
CA ARG A 313 -0.98 26.93 -3.15
C ARG A 313 -2.36 27.28 -3.69
N LEU A 314 -2.71 26.80 -4.89
CA LEU A 314 -4.04 27.01 -5.47
C LEU A 314 -5.16 26.45 -4.59
N PHE A 315 -4.86 25.42 -3.78
CA PHE A 315 -5.81 24.73 -2.92
C PHE A 315 -5.85 25.27 -1.49
N ASP A 316 -4.99 26.23 -1.11
CA ASP A 316 -4.91 26.76 0.28
C ASP A 316 -6.24 27.31 0.78
N SER A 317 -7.02 27.97 -0.09
CA SER A 317 -8.35 28.47 0.29
C SER A 317 -9.34 27.35 0.59
N LEU A 318 -9.21 26.21 -0.10
CA LEU A 318 -10.07 25.05 0.11
C LEU A 318 -9.67 24.32 1.40
N LEU A 319 -8.38 24.18 1.70
CA LEU A 319 -7.90 23.64 2.97
C LEU A 319 -8.45 24.45 4.15
N LYS A 320 -8.32 25.78 4.13
CA LYS A 320 -8.89 26.67 5.16
C LYS A 320 -10.41 26.50 5.31
N LYS A 321 -11.14 26.28 4.20
CA LYS A 321 -12.58 26.01 4.25
C LYS A 321 -12.87 24.69 4.97
N ILE A 322 -12.10 23.64 4.68
CA ILE A 322 -12.25 22.34 5.32
C ILE A 322 -11.92 22.44 6.82
N ASP A 323 -10.89 23.19 7.21
CA ASP A 323 -10.56 23.42 8.62
C ASP A 323 -11.72 24.01 9.41
N VAL A 324 -12.42 25.00 8.84
CA VAL A 324 -13.62 25.60 9.47
C VAL A 324 -14.76 24.59 9.58
N LEU A 325 -14.92 23.69 8.61
CA LEU A 325 -15.97 22.66 8.64
C LEU A 325 -15.70 21.56 9.67
N LEU A 326 -14.44 21.36 10.06
CA LEU A 326 -14.01 20.35 11.04
C LEU A 326 -14.10 20.85 12.50
N GLN A 327 -14.34 22.15 12.73
CA GLN A 327 -14.58 22.72 14.06
C GLN A 327 -16.04 22.47 14.48
#